data_AF-A0AAU4ESX4-F1
#
_entry.id   AF-A0AAU4ESX4-F1
#
_cell.length_a   1.000
_cell.length_b   1.000
_cell.length_c   1.000
_cell.angle_alpha   90.00
_cell.angle_beta   90.00
_cell.angle_gamma   90.00
#
_symmetry.space_group_name_H-M   'P 1'
#
loop_
_entity.id
_entity.type
_entity.pdbx_description
1 polymer ?
#
loop_
_entity_poly.entity_id
_entity_poly.type
_entity_poly.pdbx_seq_one_letter_code
_entity_poly.pdbx_strand_id
1 'polypeptide(L)'
;MRSAVRKFAVVAGVVVAATLVAVPGAEAAPVTTCPGTELHKEGLPKPLKNQLGEQAGTLRLWYSSANGGTNCAKVYDDASGSHSMSVSIRTDTSATVTDSGTFSTFAGGVVVTGTNGHCIYVSGSLSLGTGQVNQFRASAGPVACG
;
A
#
# COMPACT_ATOMS: atom_id res chain seq x y z
N MET A 1 72.22 30.38 17.27
CA MET A 1 71.88 31.21 16.09
C MET A 1 71.45 30.30 14.95
N ARG A 2 70.46 30.75 14.16
CA ARG A 2 69.97 30.24 12.87
C ARG A 2 68.71 29.37 12.91
N SER A 3 67.63 30.05 12.56
CA SER A 3 66.26 29.66 12.26
C SER A 3 66.13 28.60 11.16
N ALA A 4 65.03 27.84 11.20
CA ALA A 4 64.40 27.29 10.00
C ALA A 4 62.88 27.26 10.17
N VAL A 5 62.21 28.29 9.65
CA VAL A 5 60.76 28.33 9.45
C VAL A 5 60.43 27.41 8.28
N ARG A 6 59.63 26.37 8.50
CA ARG A 6 59.06 25.54 7.41
C ARG A 6 57.59 25.91 7.21
N LYS A 7 57.32 26.37 6.01
CA LYS A 7 56.01 26.79 5.48
C LYS A 7 55.08 25.57 5.41
N PHE A 8 53.93 25.61 6.08
CA PHE A 8 52.87 24.63 5.87
C PHE A 8 52.04 25.06 4.66
N ALA A 9 52.07 24.24 3.60
CA ALA A 9 51.20 24.38 2.45
C ALA A 9 49.83 23.76 2.79
N VAL A 10 48.78 24.56 2.73
CA VAL A 10 47.39 24.12 2.88
C VAL A 10 46.97 23.50 1.55
N VAL A 11 46.79 22.17 1.51
CA VAL A 11 46.14 21.48 0.40
C VAL A 11 44.64 21.44 0.70
N ALA A 12 43.88 22.28 0.00
CA ALA A 12 42.42 22.24 0.00
C ALA A 12 41.95 21.00 -0.77
N GLY A 13 41.67 19.91 -0.05
CA GLY A 13 41.00 18.73 -0.58
C GLY A 13 39.51 19.01 -0.75
N VAL A 14 39.03 19.03 -1.99
CA VAL A 14 37.61 19.14 -2.32
C VAL A 14 36.89 17.89 -1.79
N VAL A 15 36.06 18.07 -0.76
CA VAL A 15 35.14 17.04 -0.27
C VAL A 15 33.90 17.06 -1.15
N VAL A 16 33.82 16.17 -2.14
CA VAL A 16 32.53 15.83 -2.77
C VAL A 16 31.90 14.72 -1.93
N ALA A 17 31.29 15.10 -0.82
CA ALA A 17 30.37 14.23 -0.11
C ALA A 17 29.09 14.15 -0.94
N ALA A 18 28.97 13.11 -1.77
CA ALA A 18 27.71 12.74 -2.38
C ALA A 18 26.76 12.29 -1.26
N THR A 19 25.98 13.23 -0.73
CA THR A 19 24.86 12.91 0.15
C THR A 19 23.83 12.17 -0.69
N LEU A 20 23.82 10.85 -0.58
CA LEU A 20 22.65 10.03 -0.92
C LEU A 20 21.53 10.48 0.02
N VAL A 21 20.71 11.43 -0.43
CA VAL A 21 19.45 11.75 0.24
C VAL A 21 18.57 10.52 0.02
N ALA A 22 18.43 9.70 1.05
CA ALA A 22 17.38 8.70 1.09
C ALA A 22 16.06 9.44 0.93
N VAL A 23 15.48 9.37 -0.27
CA VAL A 23 14.15 9.91 -0.52
C VAL A 23 13.22 9.08 0.36
N PRO A 24 12.54 9.67 1.36
CA PRO A 24 11.52 8.93 2.08
C PRO A 24 10.50 8.48 1.04
N GLY A 25 10.28 7.17 0.92
CA GLY A 25 9.17 6.64 0.15
C GLY A 25 7.92 7.33 0.67
N ALA A 26 7.26 8.12 -0.16
CA ALA A 26 5.99 8.72 0.17
C ALA A 26 4.97 7.58 0.27
N GLU A 27 4.79 7.05 1.48
CA GLU A 27 3.71 6.12 1.76
C GLU A 27 2.41 6.91 1.65
N ALA A 28 1.65 6.65 0.60
CA ALA A 28 0.38 7.32 0.37
C ALA A 28 -0.56 7.00 1.54
N ALA A 29 -0.91 8.03 2.31
CA ALA A 29 -1.85 7.91 3.42
C ALA A 29 -3.21 7.41 2.92
N PRO A 30 -3.96 6.63 3.73
CA PRO A 30 -5.26 6.13 3.34
C PRO A 30 -6.25 7.26 3.00
N VAL A 31 -6.88 7.21 1.82
CA VAL A 31 -7.87 8.21 1.38
C VAL A 31 -9.31 7.83 1.75
N THR A 32 -10.09 8.83 2.18
CA THR A 32 -11.51 8.65 2.51
C THR A 32 -12.36 8.30 1.28
N THR A 33 -11.98 8.76 0.09
CA THR A 33 -12.64 8.43 -1.19
C THR A 33 -11.62 7.93 -2.18
N CYS A 34 -11.84 6.73 -2.73
CA CYS A 34 -10.98 6.20 -3.78
C CYS A 34 -11.24 6.95 -5.11
N PRO A 35 -10.19 7.41 -5.82
CA PRO A 35 -10.36 8.05 -7.12
C PRO A 35 -10.76 7.03 -8.20
N GLY A 36 -11.49 7.51 -9.20
CA GLY A 36 -11.84 6.72 -10.39
C GLY A 36 -13.11 5.89 -10.24
N THR A 37 -13.18 4.80 -11.01
CA THR A 37 -14.36 3.94 -11.12
C THR A 37 -14.13 2.61 -10.41
N GLU A 38 -15.13 2.14 -9.66
CA GLU A 38 -15.08 0.83 -9.01
C GLU A 38 -15.04 -0.28 -10.06
N LEU A 39 -14.08 -1.20 -9.91
CA LEU A 39 -13.91 -2.34 -10.80
C LEU A 39 -14.88 -3.47 -10.42
N HIS A 40 -15.73 -3.84 -11.38
CA HIS A 40 -16.73 -4.91 -11.25
C HIS A 40 -16.40 -6.13 -12.13
N LYS A 41 -15.10 -6.35 -12.35
CA LYS A 41 -14.55 -7.42 -13.18
C LYS A 41 -13.39 -8.09 -12.45
N GLU A 42 -12.83 -9.15 -13.02
CA GLU A 42 -11.62 -9.82 -12.50
C GLU A 42 -11.82 -10.34 -11.05
N GLY A 43 -13.05 -10.72 -10.71
CA GLY A 43 -13.40 -11.26 -9.40
C GLY A 43 -13.64 -10.21 -8.31
N LEU A 44 -13.82 -8.94 -8.68
CA LEU A 44 -14.16 -7.83 -7.78
C LEU A 44 -15.57 -7.28 -8.08
N PRO A 45 -16.27 -6.71 -7.08
CA PRO A 45 -15.93 -6.74 -5.66
C PRO A 45 -15.94 -8.17 -5.09
N LYS A 46 -15.04 -8.49 -4.15
CA LYS A 46 -14.82 -9.86 -3.68
C LYS A 46 -15.27 -10.03 -2.22
N PRO A 47 -16.19 -10.95 -1.90
CA PRO A 47 -16.59 -11.19 -0.53
C PRO A 47 -15.42 -11.79 0.28
N LEU A 48 -15.20 -11.28 1.48
CA LEU A 48 -14.27 -11.86 2.45
C LEU A 48 -14.95 -13.05 3.11
N LYS A 49 -14.35 -14.24 2.96
CA LYS A 49 -14.90 -15.48 3.50
C LYS A 49 -14.01 -16.09 4.57
N ASN A 50 -14.61 -16.75 5.56
CA ASN A 50 -13.89 -17.58 6.53
C ASN A 50 -13.76 -19.03 6.02
N GLN A 51 -13.21 -19.92 6.87
CA GLN A 51 -13.02 -21.33 6.53
C GLN A 51 -14.33 -22.12 6.36
N LEU A 52 -15.45 -21.60 6.87
CA LEU A 52 -16.78 -22.20 6.75
C LEU A 52 -17.53 -21.68 5.51
N GLY A 53 -16.96 -20.70 4.78
CA GLY A 53 -17.58 -20.06 3.62
C GLY A 53 -18.54 -18.92 3.97
N GLU A 54 -18.66 -18.55 5.24
CA GLU A 54 -19.44 -17.41 5.71
C GLU A 54 -18.77 -16.11 5.27
N GLN A 55 -19.56 -15.06 5.02
CA GLN A 55 -19.10 -13.75 4.60
C GLN A 55 -19.34 -12.70 5.70
N ALA A 56 -18.37 -11.81 5.89
CA ALA A 56 -18.50 -10.69 6.84
C ALA A 56 -17.99 -9.34 6.30
N GLY A 57 -17.57 -9.29 5.03
CA GLY A 57 -17.08 -8.06 4.44
C GLY A 57 -16.84 -8.18 2.96
N THR A 58 -16.42 -7.07 2.35
CA THR A 58 -16.17 -7.01 0.90
C THR A 58 -14.88 -6.26 0.57
N LEU A 59 -14.02 -6.87 -0.26
CA LEU A 59 -12.84 -6.25 -0.85
C LEU A 59 -13.24 -5.56 -2.15
N ARG A 60 -12.94 -4.27 -2.26
CA ARG A 60 -13.27 -3.43 -3.41
C ARG A 60 -12.03 -2.73 -3.95
N LEU A 61 -12.03 -2.48 -5.25
CA LEU A 61 -10.93 -1.86 -5.98
C LEU A 61 -11.49 -0.81 -6.93
N TRP A 62 -10.82 0.35 -6.99
CA TRP A 62 -11.09 1.43 -7.92
C TRP A 62 -9.88 1.66 -8.80
N TYR A 63 -10.13 2.10 -10.03
CA TYR A 63 -9.11 2.47 -10.97
C TYR A 63 -9.40 3.83 -11.62
N SER A 64 -8.35 4.64 -11.77
CA SER A 64 -8.32 5.86 -12.57
C SER A 64 -7.11 5.85 -13.50
N SER A 65 -7.26 6.39 -14.72
CA SER A 65 -6.14 6.54 -15.66
C SER A 65 -5.17 7.68 -15.31
N ALA A 66 -5.48 8.49 -14.29
CA ALA A 66 -4.62 9.57 -13.81
C ALA A 66 -3.26 9.06 -13.29
N ASN A 67 -2.23 9.92 -13.34
CA ASN A 67 -0.88 9.65 -12.81
C ASN A 67 -0.25 8.33 -13.33
N GLY A 68 -0.48 8.01 -14.61
CA GLY A 68 0.04 6.78 -15.20
C GLY A 68 -0.65 5.52 -14.67
N GLY A 69 -1.93 5.62 -14.28
CA GLY A 69 -2.70 4.54 -13.66
C GLY A 69 -2.66 4.64 -12.15
N THR A 70 -3.84 4.79 -11.55
CA THR A 70 -4.02 4.89 -10.10
C THR A 70 -5.02 3.83 -9.65
N ASN A 71 -4.57 2.93 -8.78
CA ASN A 71 -5.40 1.93 -8.13
C ASN A 71 -5.63 2.29 -6.67
N CYS A 72 -6.84 2.07 -6.18
CA CYS A 72 -7.20 2.29 -4.78
C CYS A 72 -8.04 1.14 -4.23
N ALA A 73 -7.71 0.63 -3.05
CA ALA A 73 -8.39 -0.53 -2.47
C ALA A 73 -8.94 -0.25 -1.07
N LYS A 74 -10.05 -0.91 -0.77
CA LYS A 74 -10.70 -0.89 0.55
C LYS A 74 -11.29 -2.24 0.90
N VAL A 75 -11.29 -2.54 2.19
CA VAL A 75 -12.07 -3.62 2.79
C VAL A 75 -13.18 -3.00 3.60
N TYR A 76 -14.42 -3.36 3.28
CA TYR A 76 -15.60 -2.96 4.02
C TYR A 76 -16.01 -4.06 4.98
N ASP A 77 -16.45 -3.64 6.15
CA ASP A 77 -17.03 -4.48 7.19
C ASP A 77 -18.55 -4.45 7.06
N ASP A 78 -19.17 -5.63 7.03
CA ASP A 78 -20.63 -5.77 6.99
C ASP A 78 -21.22 -5.93 8.41
N ALA A 79 -20.38 -6.09 9.44
CA ALA A 79 -20.78 -6.23 10.84
C ALA A 79 -20.75 -4.90 11.60
N SER A 80 -21.63 -4.77 12.60
CA SER A 80 -21.63 -3.62 13.50
C SER A 80 -20.47 -3.71 14.50
N GLY A 81 -19.81 -2.59 14.78
CA GLY A 81 -18.78 -2.52 15.83
C GLY A 81 -17.48 -1.95 15.28
N SER A 82 -16.36 -2.33 15.89
CA SER A 82 -15.05 -2.05 15.33
C SER A 82 -14.21 -3.31 15.34
N HIS A 83 -13.64 -3.64 14.20
CA HIS A 83 -12.99 -4.92 13.97
C HIS A 83 -11.60 -4.72 13.40
N SER A 84 -10.72 -5.70 13.62
CA SER A 84 -9.39 -5.67 13.06
C SER A 84 -9.47 -5.95 11.57
N MET A 85 -9.05 -4.99 10.76
CA MET A 85 -9.08 -5.07 9.31
C MET A 85 -7.72 -4.74 8.73
N SER A 86 -7.47 -5.25 7.52
CA SER A 86 -6.33 -4.84 6.71
C SER A 86 -6.66 -4.95 5.23
N VAL A 87 -6.12 -4.03 4.44
CA VAL A 87 -6.12 -4.09 2.98
C VAL A 87 -4.72 -3.80 2.46
N SER A 88 -4.34 -4.44 1.37
CA SER A 88 -3.06 -4.20 0.73
C SER A 88 -3.17 -4.27 -0.79
N ILE A 89 -2.45 -3.38 -1.47
CA ILE A 89 -2.16 -3.48 -2.91
C ILE A 89 -0.67 -3.79 -3.07
N ARG A 90 -0.37 -4.80 -3.86
CA ARG A 90 0.99 -5.16 -4.27
C ARG A 90 1.12 -5.07 -5.79
N THR A 91 2.18 -4.45 -6.28
CA THR A 91 2.54 -4.46 -7.71
C THR A 91 3.49 -5.62 -8.02
N ASP A 92 3.56 -6.03 -9.28
CA ASP A 92 4.60 -6.94 -9.80
C ASP A 92 6.03 -6.39 -9.61
N THR A 93 6.20 -5.07 -9.56
CA THR A 93 7.45 -4.36 -9.22
C THR A 93 7.80 -4.34 -7.73
N SER A 94 7.07 -5.09 -6.90
CA SER A 94 7.29 -5.28 -5.45
C SER A 94 6.95 -4.10 -4.52
N ALA A 95 6.30 -3.05 -5.01
CA ALA A 95 5.70 -2.05 -4.12
C ALA A 95 4.50 -2.67 -3.41
N THR A 96 4.44 -2.60 -2.07
CA THR A 96 3.28 -3.02 -1.29
C THR A 96 2.84 -1.84 -0.42
N VAL A 97 1.60 -1.42 -0.58
CA VAL A 97 0.97 -0.41 0.28
C VAL A 97 -0.14 -1.09 1.06
N THR A 98 -0.08 -0.95 2.38
CA THR A 98 -0.98 -1.63 3.31
C THR A 98 -1.57 -0.63 4.29
N ASP A 99 -2.85 -0.79 4.57
CA ASP A 99 -3.50 -0.15 5.71
C ASP A 99 -4.04 -1.26 6.62
N SER A 100 -3.89 -1.07 7.94
CA SER A 100 -4.27 -2.07 8.93
C SER A 100 -4.53 -1.43 10.29
N GLY A 101 -5.52 -1.96 11.00
CA GLY A 101 -5.92 -1.42 12.28
C GLY A 101 -7.32 -1.86 12.67
N THR A 102 -7.88 -1.17 13.65
CA THR A 102 -9.25 -1.38 14.10
C THR A 102 -10.14 -0.29 13.54
N PHE A 103 -11.10 -0.64 12.70
CA PHE A 103 -12.01 0.32 12.06
C PHE A 103 -13.46 -0.10 12.25
N SER A 104 -14.37 0.86 12.12
CA SER A 104 -15.82 0.63 12.27
C SER A 104 -16.58 0.50 10.97
N THR A 105 -15.96 0.83 9.84
CA THR A 105 -16.62 0.86 8.52
C THR A 105 -15.76 0.24 7.44
N PHE A 106 -14.53 0.72 7.29
CA PHE A 106 -13.58 0.17 6.33
C PHE A 106 -12.13 0.36 6.78
N ALA A 107 -11.27 -0.57 6.38
CA ALA A 107 -9.83 -0.32 6.23
C ALA A 107 -9.53 0.04 4.79
N GLY A 108 -8.58 0.94 4.57
CA GLY A 108 -8.09 1.27 3.23
C GLY A 108 -8.35 2.68 2.77
N GLY A 109 -8.40 2.83 1.45
CA GLY A 109 -7.95 4.06 0.81
C GLY A 109 -6.45 3.98 0.49
N VAL A 110 -5.87 2.77 0.47
CA VAL A 110 -4.50 2.58 0.01
C VAL A 110 -4.44 2.87 -1.48
N VAL A 111 -3.58 3.80 -1.88
CA VAL A 111 -3.45 4.25 -3.27
C VAL A 111 -2.08 3.90 -3.80
N VAL A 112 -2.05 3.32 -5.01
CA VAL A 112 -0.82 3.08 -5.76
C VAL A 112 -0.96 3.70 -7.14
N THR A 113 -0.02 4.55 -7.51
CA THR A 113 0.04 5.24 -8.82
C THR A 113 1.12 4.65 -9.72
N GLY A 114 1.12 5.00 -11.01
CA GLY A 114 2.10 4.49 -11.98
C GLY A 114 1.93 3.01 -12.30
N THR A 115 0.70 2.50 -12.23
CA THR A 115 0.41 1.08 -12.40
C THR A 115 0.01 0.68 -13.82
N ASN A 116 -0.08 1.59 -14.79
CA ASN A 116 -0.38 1.22 -16.17
C ASN A 116 0.72 0.32 -16.73
N GLY A 117 0.32 -0.74 -17.45
CA GLY A 117 1.26 -1.76 -17.93
C GLY A 117 1.83 -2.68 -16.84
N HIS A 118 1.38 -2.56 -15.59
CA HIS A 118 1.81 -3.38 -14.46
C HIS A 118 0.63 -4.15 -13.87
N CYS A 119 0.86 -5.41 -13.51
CA CYS A 119 -0.15 -6.18 -12.79
C CYS A 119 -0.15 -5.81 -11.31
N ILE A 120 -1.35 -5.71 -10.73
CA ILE A 120 -1.52 -5.56 -9.29
C ILE A 120 -2.22 -6.77 -8.67
N TYR A 121 -1.97 -6.95 -7.38
CA TYR A 121 -2.57 -7.97 -6.52
C TYR A 121 -3.12 -7.25 -5.30
N VAL A 122 -4.40 -7.48 -5.02
CA VAL A 122 -5.09 -6.85 -3.90
C VAL A 122 -5.50 -7.93 -2.92
N SER A 123 -5.30 -7.68 -1.64
CA SER A 123 -5.78 -8.57 -0.58
C SER A 123 -6.40 -7.80 0.56
N GLY A 124 -7.32 -8.47 1.25
CA GLY A 124 -8.04 -7.94 2.38
C GLY A 124 -8.27 -8.99 3.46
N SER A 125 -8.31 -8.54 4.70
CA SER A 125 -8.71 -9.37 5.84
C SER A 125 -9.56 -8.59 6.82
N LEU A 126 -10.48 -9.30 7.48
CA LEU A 126 -11.35 -8.83 8.54
C LEU A 126 -11.38 -9.89 9.65
N SER A 127 -11.25 -9.46 10.90
CA SER A 127 -11.30 -10.31 12.08
C SER A 127 -12.36 -9.82 13.06
N LEU A 128 -13.43 -10.60 13.23
CA LEU A 128 -14.54 -10.30 14.15
C LEU A 128 -14.26 -10.75 15.60
N GLY A 129 -13.11 -11.36 15.85
CA GLY A 129 -12.76 -11.92 17.16
C GLY A 129 -11.62 -12.93 17.07
N THR A 130 -11.42 -13.69 18.16
CA THR A 130 -10.36 -14.69 18.23
C THR A 130 -10.76 -16.00 17.54
N GLY A 131 -9.82 -16.68 16.89
CA GLY A 131 -10.01 -18.01 16.29
C GLY A 131 -10.21 -17.98 14.77
N GLN A 132 -9.92 -19.11 14.11
CA GLN A 132 -9.88 -19.25 12.64
C GLN A 132 -11.25 -18.95 11.97
N VAL A 133 -12.35 -19.32 12.62
CA VAL A 133 -13.71 -19.07 12.10
C VAL A 133 -14.07 -17.58 12.08
N ASN A 134 -13.40 -16.76 12.89
CA ASN A 134 -13.58 -15.32 12.93
C ASN A 134 -12.63 -14.57 11.99
N GLN A 135 -11.85 -15.28 11.17
CA GLN A 135 -10.91 -14.71 10.22
C GLN A 135 -11.46 -14.80 8.79
N PHE A 136 -11.76 -13.66 8.21
CA PHE A 136 -12.31 -13.53 6.86
C PHE A 136 -11.25 -12.94 5.94
N ARG A 137 -11.07 -13.53 4.75
CA ARG A 137 -10.03 -13.11 3.81
C ARG A 137 -10.55 -13.10 2.38
N ALA A 138 -10.00 -12.20 1.58
CA ALA A 138 -10.17 -12.17 0.14
C ALA A 138 -8.87 -11.71 -0.52
N SER A 139 -8.64 -12.18 -1.73
CA SER A 139 -7.57 -11.69 -2.60
C SER A 139 -8.01 -11.73 -4.06
N ALA A 140 -7.62 -10.72 -4.83
CA ALA A 140 -7.86 -10.63 -6.26
C ALA A 140 -6.53 -10.27 -6.95
N GLY A 141 -6.22 -10.95 -8.04
CA GLY A 141 -4.96 -10.73 -8.74
C GLY A 141 -4.59 -11.93 -9.63
N PRO A 142 -3.88 -11.71 -10.74
CA PRO A 142 -3.45 -10.40 -11.23
C PRO A 142 -4.64 -9.61 -11.82
N VAL A 143 -4.75 -8.32 -11.49
CA VAL A 143 -5.78 -7.39 -11.99
C VAL A 143 -5.15 -6.13 -12.58
N ALA A 144 -5.86 -5.45 -13.47
CA ALA A 144 -5.40 -4.24 -14.17
C ALA A 144 -4.07 -4.38 -14.95
N CYS A 145 -3.81 -5.56 -15.52
CA CYS A 145 -2.64 -5.83 -16.37
C CYS A 145 -2.85 -5.24 -17.78
N GLY A 146 -2.49 -3.97 -18.00
CA GLY A 146 -2.62 -3.33 -19.31
C GLY A 146 -2.20 -1.87 -19.31
#